data_AF-A0A1I9YMC5-F1
#
_entry.id   AF-A0A1I9YMC5-F1
#
_cell.length_a   1.000
_cell.length_b   1.000
_cell.length_c   1.000
_cell.angle_alpha   90.00
_cell.angle_beta   90.00
_cell.angle_gamma   90.00
#
_symmetry.space_group_name_H-M   'P 1'
#
loop_
_entity.id
_entity.type
_entity.pdbx_description
1 polymer ?
#
loop_
_entity_poly.entity_id
_entity_poly.type
_entity_poly.pdbx_seq_one_letter_code
_entity_poly.pdbx_strand_id
1 'polypeptide(L)'
;MNLSLTLKFNLAFLVVFAAGFAATGFVADRVLRENAVQTTVRDASLMIEAATAAQNYTSDQVTPLLATQIKYAFVPQSIPAYSAVESLLAIQKKFPGFSYKSAMLDPTNPRDRATDWETDVIRRLHDHPELPELIGERATPSGPSLYIARPTRIDSAACLECHSTPSAAPRTMIDKYGPANGFNWPLHETIGAQVVSVPMSLPLGQAHSVWRTFMLSFAAVFGCVLIALNLMVHFLVTKRLKALSRAADEASLGKLDTASFSTRGGDEIASLAVSFNRMKTSLVEALRMLGA
;
A
#
# COMPACT_ATOMS: atom_id res chain seq x y z
N MET A 1 -42.92 21.13 6.01
CA MET A 1 -43.02 19.71 6.42
C MET A 1 -42.17 19.50 7.66
N ASN A 2 -42.76 19.18 8.82
CA ASN A 2 -41.99 18.88 10.02
C ASN A 2 -41.41 17.46 9.92
N LEU A 3 -40.09 17.35 9.74
CA LEU A 3 -39.41 16.06 9.76
C LEU A 3 -39.62 15.37 11.12
N SER A 4 -39.92 14.07 11.08
CA SER A 4 -39.98 13.26 12.30
C SER A 4 -38.64 13.31 13.04
N LEU A 5 -38.66 13.26 14.36
CA LEU A 5 -37.45 13.30 15.19
C LEU A 5 -36.44 12.21 14.76
N THR A 6 -36.95 11.02 14.41
CA THR A 6 -36.16 9.89 13.88
C THR A 6 -35.41 10.23 12.60
N LEU A 7 -36.03 10.97 11.69
CA LEU A 7 -35.39 11.37 10.43
C LEU A 7 -34.27 12.39 10.68
N LYS A 8 -34.46 13.33 11.60
CA LYS A 8 -33.42 14.29 11.99
C LYS A 8 -32.21 13.59 12.61
N PHE A 9 -32.45 12.64 13.51
CA PHE A 9 -31.38 11.82 14.11
C PHE A 9 -30.63 11.01 13.05
N ASN A 10 -31.36 10.29 12.19
CA ASN A 10 -30.73 9.47 11.15
C ASN A 10 -29.92 10.32 10.15
N LEU A 11 -30.39 11.52 9.80
CA LEU A 11 -29.64 12.43 8.94
C LEU A 11 -28.33 12.88 9.61
N ALA A 12 -28.37 13.26 10.89
CA ALA A 12 -27.16 13.63 11.63
C ALA A 12 -26.16 12.47 11.71
N PHE A 13 -26.63 11.25 12.02
CA PHE A 13 -25.79 10.06 12.05
C PHE A 13 -25.18 9.74 10.69
N LEU A 14 -25.97 9.84 9.61
CA LEU A 14 -25.48 9.61 8.25
C LEU A 14 -24.39 10.61 7.87
N VAL A 15 -24.54 11.89 8.23
CA VAL A 15 -23.52 12.92 7.95
C VAL A 15 -22.22 12.62 8.71
N VAL A 16 -22.30 12.39 10.02
CA VAL A 16 -21.11 12.07 10.84
C VAL A 16 -20.43 10.80 10.33
N PHE A 17 -21.22 9.78 9.99
CA PHE A 17 -20.66 8.55 9.48
C PHE A 17 -20.05 8.71 8.09
N ALA A 18 -20.72 9.40 7.17
CA ALA A 18 -20.17 9.64 5.84
C ALA A 18 -18.82 10.37 5.92
N ALA A 19 -18.71 11.36 6.83
CA ALA A 19 -17.44 12.04 7.09
C ALA A 19 -16.37 11.07 7.64
N GLY A 20 -16.72 10.25 8.64
CA GLY A 20 -15.81 9.26 9.21
C GLY A 20 -15.38 8.17 8.23
N PHE A 21 -16.31 7.69 7.38
CA PHE A 21 -16.07 6.71 6.34
C PHE A 21 -15.14 7.26 5.25
N ALA A 22 -15.39 8.49 4.79
CA ALA A 22 -14.52 9.15 3.83
C ALA A 22 -13.12 9.39 4.39
N ALA A 23 -13.01 9.89 5.63
CA ALA A 23 -11.71 10.12 6.28
C ALA A 23 -10.93 8.81 6.47
N THR A 24 -11.59 7.76 6.97
CA THR A 24 -10.98 6.44 7.16
C THR A 24 -10.56 5.84 5.82
N GLY A 25 -11.41 5.92 4.80
CA GLY A 25 -11.11 5.45 3.45
C GLY A 25 -9.91 6.15 2.84
N PHE A 26 -9.79 7.47 3.02
CA PHE A 26 -8.64 8.25 2.55
C PHE A 26 -7.35 7.86 3.27
N VAL A 27 -7.36 7.77 4.60
CA VAL A 27 -6.18 7.36 5.38
C VAL A 27 -5.77 5.93 5.04
N ALA A 28 -6.72 5.00 4.94
CA ALA A 28 -6.45 3.62 4.61
C ALA A 28 -5.84 3.46 3.20
N ASP A 29 -6.33 4.20 2.20
CA ASP A 29 -5.76 4.17 0.85
C ASP A 29 -4.30 4.65 0.86
N ARG A 30 -4.00 5.75 1.56
CA ARG A 30 -2.63 6.26 1.70
C ARG A 30 -1.69 5.25 2.35
N VAL A 31 -2.09 4.73 3.51
CA VAL A 31 -1.28 3.75 4.27
C VAL A 31 -1.03 2.48 3.45
N LEU A 32 -2.06 1.96 2.77
CA LEU A 32 -1.93 0.73 1.98
C LEU A 32 -1.06 0.94 0.72
N ARG A 33 -1.14 2.10 0.06
CA ARG A 33 -0.26 2.43 -1.07
C ARG A 33 1.18 2.62 -0.65
N GLU A 34 1.43 3.34 0.44
CA GLU A 34 2.78 3.54 0.98
C GLU A 34 3.39 2.20 1.39
N ASN A 35 2.61 1.32 2.02
CA ASN A 35 3.05 -0.03 2.35
C ASN A 35 3.37 -0.88 1.11
N ALA A 36 2.58 -0.75 0.04
CA ALA A 36 2.84 -1.43 -1.23
C ALA A 36 4.17 -0.98 -1.87
N VAL A 37 4.47 0.32 -1.85
CA VAL A 37 5.76 0.87 -2.31
C VAL A 37 6.91 0.33 -1.45
N GLN A 38 6.80 0.45 -0.12
CA GLN A 38 7.85 -0.01 0.81
C GLN A 38 8.14 -1.50 0.69
N THR A 39 7.10 -2.33 0.53
CA THR A 39 7.24 -3.77 0.31
C THR A 39 7.98 -4.04 -0.99
N THR A 40 7.63 -3.32 -2.05
CA THR A 40 8.28 -3.46 -3.36
C THR A 40 9.75 -3.04 -3.32
N VAL A 41 10.07 -1.94 -2.62
CA VAL A 41 11.45 -1.52 -2.37
C VAL A 41 12.22 -2.62 -1.65
N ARG A 42 11.66 -3.17 -0.57
CA ARG A 42 12.31 -4.25 0.20
C ARG A 42 12.61 -5.47 -0.67
N ASP A 43 11.65 -5.90 -1.48
CA ASP A 43 11.81 -7.06 -2.35
C ASP A 43 12.87 -6.80 -3.43
N ALA A 44 12.89 -5.59 -4.01
CA ALA A 44 13.93 -5.18 -4.96
C ALA A 44 15.31 -5.10 -4.31
N SER A 45 15.42 -4.55 -3.09
CA SER A 45 16.67 -4.51 -2.33
C SER A 45 17.19 -5.91 -2.05
N LEU A 46 16.32 -6.85 -1.63
CA LEU A 46 16.71 -8.24 -1.40
C LEU A 46 17.26 -8.90 -2.68
N MET A 47 16.70 -8.59 -3.85
CA MET A 47 17.24 -9.09 -5.12
C MET A 47 18.63 -8.52 -5.43
N ILE A 48 18.88 -7.23 -5.19
CA ILE A 48 20.21 -6.64 -5.37
C ILE A 48 21.21 -7.26 -4.38
N GLU A 49 20.82 -7.48 -3.12
CA GLU A 49 21.67 -8.16 -2.15
C GLU A 49 21.98 -9.59 -2.57
N ALA A 50 21.00 -10.33 -3.10
CA ALA A 50 21.23 -11.66 -3.65
C ALA A 50 22.19 -11.64 -4.85
N ALA A 51 22.07 -10.65 -5.73
CA ALA A 51 23.00 -10.43 -6.85
C ALA A 51 24.42 -10.17 -6.35
N THR A 52 24.55 -9.34 -5.32
CA THR A 52 25.82 -8.95 -4.71
C THR A 52 26.46 -10.15 -4.00
N ALA A 53 25.67 -10.94 -3.27
CA ALA A 53 26.13 -12.17 -2.63
C ALA A 53 26.64 -13.19 -3.66
N ALA A 54 25.95 -13.35 -4.79
CA ALA A 54 26.39 -14.22 -5.89
C ALA A 54 27.71 -13.74 -6.51
N GLN A 55 27.85 -12.43 -6.73
CA GLN A 55 29.10 -11.82 -7.20
C GLN A 55 30.26 -12.07 -6.23
N ASN A 56 30.06 -11.79 -4.95
CA ASN A 56 31.10 -11.95 -3.92
C ASN A 56 31.51 -13.43 -3.79
N TYR A 57 30.54 -14.35 -3.76
CA TYR A 57 30.83 -15.78 -3.75
C TYR A 57 31.67 -16.21 -4.97
N THR A 58 31.31 -15.71 -6.17
CA THR A 58 32.08 -16.00 -7.37
C THR A 58 33.49 -15.42 -7.29
N SER A 59 33.64 -14.16 -6.91
CA SER A 59 34.94 -13.49 -6.76
C SER A 59 35.85 -14.22 -5.77
N ASP A 60 35.33 -14.54 -4.59
CA ASP A 60 36.14 -15.00 -3.47
C ASP A 60 36.43 -16.50 -3.55
N GLN A 61 35.50 -17.31 -4.09
CA GLN A 61 35.62 -18.77 -4.06
C GLN A 61 35.74 -19.41 -5.44
N VAL A 62 35.09 -18.87 -6.48
CA VAL A 62 35.02 -19.54 -7.80
C VAL A 62 36.13 -19.06 -8.72
N THR A 63 36.37 -17.75 -8.80
CA THR A 63 37.38 -17.14 -9.67
C THR A 63 38.78 -17.72 -9.42
N PRO A 64 39.26 -17.91 -8.17
CA PRO A 64 40.58 -18.51 -7.91
C PRO A 64 40.70 -19.95 -8.44
N LEU A 65 39.62 -20.74 -8.37
CA LEU A 65 39.60 -22.13 -8.82
C LEU A 65 39.63 -22.26 -10.36
N LEU A 66 39.22 -21.20 -11.07
CA LEU A 66 39.15 -21.15 -12.53
C LEU A 66 40.28 -20.30 -13.17
N ALA A 67 41.21 -19.78 -12.36
CA ALA A 67 42.27 -18.88 -12.80
C ALA A 67 43.25 -19.51 -13.82
N THR A 68 43.37 -20.83 -13.85
CA THR A 68 44.17 -21.54 -14.85
C THR A 68 43.38 -21.75 -16.13
N GLN A 69 42.12 -22.16 -16.01
CA GLN A 69 41.23 -22.52 -17.11
C GLN A 69 40.95 -21.31 -18.00
N ILE A 70 40.77 -20.12 -17.42
CA ILE A 70 40.53 -18.88 -18.16
C ILE A 70 41.65 -18.52 -19.14
N LYS A 71 42.89 -19.00 -18.88
CA LYS A 71 44.05 -18.79 -19.77
C LYS A 71 43.96 -19.59 -21.07
N TYR A 72 43.20 -20.69 -21.08
CA TYR A 72 43.07 -21.59 -22.23
C TYR A 72 41.72 -21.48 -22.93
N ALA A 73 40.64 -21.20 -22.20
CA ALA A 73 39.32 -20.99 -22.75
C ALA A 73 38.56 -19.96 -21.93
N PHE A 74 37.70 -19.14 -22.55
CA PHE A 74 36.90 -18.19 -21.79
C PHE A 74 35.83 -18.93 -20.97
N VAL A 75 35.90 -18.82 -19.64
CA VAL A 75 34.96 -19.46 -18.72
C VAL A 75 34.11 -18.38 -18.05
N PRO A 76 32.88 -18.09 -18.53
CA PRO A 76 32.04 -17.02 -17.98
C PRO A 76 31.75 -17.15 -16.48
N GLN A 77 31.71 -18.39 -15.96
CA GLN A 77 31.46 -18.71 -14.56
C GLN A 77 32.54 -18.15 -13.61
N SER A 78 33.70 -17.76 -14.12
CA SER A 78 34.75 -17.08 -13.36
C SER A 78 34.52 -15.57 -13.20
N ILE A 79 33.53 -15.00 -13.88
CA ILE A 79 33.22 -13.57 -13.87
C ILE A 79 32.09 -13.30 -12.86
N PRO A 80 32.30 -12.53 -11.79
CA PRO A 80 31.28 -12.26 -10.76
C PRO A 80 29.93 -11.78 -11.32
N ALA A 81 29.95 -10.81 -12.25
CA ALA A 81 28.72 -10.29 -12.82
C ALA A 81 27.91 -11.35 -13.60
N TYR A 82 28.59 -12.35 -14.18
CA TYR A 82 27.91 -13.44 -14.90
C TYR A 82 27.05 -14.28 -13.97
N SER A 83 27.56 -14.65 -12.78
CA SER A 83 26.81 -15.48 -11.83
C SER A 83 25.57 -14.77 -11.29
N ALA A 84 25.65 -13.46 -11.02
CA ALA A 84 24.51 -12.65 -10.62
C ALA A 84 23.43 -12.61 -11.70
N VAL A 85 23.81 -12.29 -12.94
CA VAL A 85 22.88 -12.23 -14.07
C VAL A 85 22.22 -13.59 -14.32
N GLU A 86 22.99 -14.66 -14.47
CA GLU A 86 22.42 -15.99 -14.78
C GLU A 86 21.56 -16.54 -13.65
N SER A 87 21.94 -16.31 -12.38
CA SER A 87 21.14 -16.73 -11.22
C SER A 87 19.79 -16.00 -11.17
N LEU A 88 19.79 -14.68 -11.42
CA LEU A 88 18.57 -13.88 -11.36
C LEU A 88 17.69 -14.02 -12.61
N LEU A 89 18.26 -14.39 -13.76
CA LEU A 89 17.49 -14.81 -14.94
C LEU A 89 16.58 -16.01 -14.64
N ALA A 90 17.00 -16.92 -13.76
CA ALA A 90 16.14 -18.03 -13.31
C ALA A 90 14.93 -17.54 -12.49
N ILE A 91 15.10 -16.47 -11.70
CA ILE A 91 14.00 -15.82 -10.96
C ILE A 91 13.06 -15.13 -11.94
N GLN A 92 13.59 -14.35 -12.89
CA GLN A 92 12.79 -13.64 -13.90
C GLN A 92 11.90 -14.58 -14.72
N LYS A 93 12.37 -15.80 -15.04
CA LYS A 93 11.55 -16.82 -15.72
C LYS A 93 10.32 -17.24 -14.91
N LYS A 94 10.42 -17.26 -13.57
CA LYS A 94 9.30 -17.60 -12.67
C LYS A 94 8.43 -16.39 -12.33
N PHE A 95 9.01 -15.19 -12.33
CA PHE A 95 8.34 -13.94 -11.99
C PHE A 95 8.48 -12.93 -13.14
N PRO A 96 7.64 -13.05 -14.19
CA PRO A 96 7.67 -12.13 -15.33
C PRO A 96 7.50 -10.68 -14.87
N GLY A 97 8.33 -9.79 -15.39
CA GLY A 97 8.36 -8.37 -15.03
C GLY A 97 9.37 -8.01 -13.94
N PHE A 98 9.84 -8.99 -13.14
CA PHE A 98 11.01 -8.81 -12.30
C PHE A 98 12.25 -8.95 -13.19
N SER A 99 13.15 -7.97 -13.17
CA SER A 99 14.39 -8.06 -13.92
C SER A 99 15.57 -7.54 -13.11
N TYR A 100 16.72 -8.16 -13.34
CA TYR A 100 18.01 -7.68 -12.89
C TYR A 100 18.89 -7.48 -14.11
N LYS A 101 19.64 -6.38 -14.13
CA LYS A 101 20.65 -6.10 -15.15
C LYS A 101 21.84 -5.43 -14.50
N SER A 102 23.04 -5.86 -14.84
CA SER A 102 24.26 -5.09 -14.58
C SER A 102 24.45 -4.12 -15.75
N ALA A 103 23.78 -2.97 -15.70
CA ALA A 103 23.76 -2.01 -16.80
C ALA A 103 25.07 -1.20 -16.82
N MET A 104 25.78 -1.18 -17.93
CA MET A 104 27.05 -0.47 -18.07
C MET A 104 27.03 0.46 -19.29
N LEU A 105 27.73 1.60 -19.19
CA LEU A 105 27.88 2.53 -20.31
C LEU A 105 28.69 1.90 -21.45
N ASP A 106 29.79 1.23 -21.09
CA ASP A 106 30.61 0.46 -22.02
C ASP A 106 30.90 -0.95 -21.48
N PRO A 107 29.98 -1.91 -21.66
CA PRO A 107 30.17 -3.29 -21.19
C PRO A 107 31.08 -4.10 -22.12
N THR A 108 31.76 -5.09 -21.55
CA THR A 108 32.38 -6.17 -22.34
C THR A 108 31.34 -6.98 -23.11
N ASN A 109 30.23 -7.35 -22.47
CA ASN A 109 29.15 -8.08 -23.13
C ASN A 109 28.06 -7.11 -23.59
N PRO A 110 27.78 -6.99 -24.90
CA PRO A 110 26.77 -6.06 -25.41
C PRO A 110 25.37 -6.21 -24.80
N ARG A 111 25.02 -7.39 -24.26
CA ARG A 111 23.74 -7.60 -23.55
C ARG A 111 23.54 -6.67 -22.35
N ASP A 112 24.64 -6.25 -21.74
CA ASP A 112 24.68 -5.47 -20.51
C ASP A 112 24.71 -3.96 -20.80
N ARG A 113 24.63 -3.55 -22.07
CA ARG A 113 24.70 -2.14 -22.47
C ARG A 113 23.49 -1.40 -21.93
N ALA A 114 23.74 -0.30 -21.23
CA ALA A 114 22.70 0.55 -20.70
C ALA A 114 21.78 1.05 -21.82
N THR A 115 20.48 0.99 -21.56
CA THR A 115 19.46 1.69 -22.34
C THR A 115 19.47 3.18 -21.99
N ASP A 116 18.73 4.00 -22.72
CA ASP A 116 18.76 5.46 -22.54
C ASP A 116 18.43 5.89 -21.10
N TRP A 117 17.36 5.34 -20.51
CA TRP A 117 16.98 5.66 -19.14
C TRP A 117 17.96 5.10 -18.09
N GLU A 118 18.58 3.93 -18.36
CA GLU A 118 19.63 3.38 -17.48
C GLU A 118 20.87 4.27 -17.53
N THR A 119 21.19 4.84 -18.69
CA THR A 119 22.30 5.78 -18.88
C THR A 119 22.10 7.03 -18.03
N ASP A 120 20.89 7.59 -17.99
CA ASP A 120 20.58 8.74 -17.14
C ASP A 120 20.72 8.42 -15.64
N VAL A 121 20.28 7.24 -15.23
CA VAL A 121 20.44 6.75 -13.85
C VAL A 121 21.93 6.58 -13.51
N ILE A 122 22.72 5.98 -14.40
CA ILE A 122 24.16 5.79 -14.21
C ILE A 122 24.88 7.13 -14.12
N ARG A 123 24.57 8.09 -15.01
CA ARG A 123 25.15 9.45 -14.96
C ARG A 123 24.86 10.13 -13.62
N ARG A 124 23.62 10.04 -13.13
CA ARG A 124 23.27 10.62 -11.83
C ARG A 124 24.04 9.96 -10.68
N LEU A 125 24.25 8.65 -10.71
CA LEU A 125 25.08 7.93 -9.72
C LEU A 125 26.59 8.23 -9.85
N HIS A 126 27.03 8.60 -11.06
CA HIS A 126 28.40 9.04 -11.32
C HIS A 126 28.63 10.44 -10.78
N ASP A 127 27.75 11.39 -11.13
CA ASP A 127 27.84 12.81 -10.74
C ASP A 127 27.63 13.03 -9.23
N HIS A 128 26.95 12.09 -8.56
CA HIS A 128 26.65 12.12 -7.13
C HIS A 128 27.24 10.92 -6.40
N PRO A 129 28.56 10.89 -6.14
CA PRO A 129 29.23 9.75 -5.57
C PRO A 129 28.78 9.41 -4.12
N GLU A 130 28.15 10.35 -3.43
CA GLU A 130 27.56 10.17 -2.10
C GLU A 130 26.30 9.29 -2.10
N LEU A 131 25.66 9.08 -3.25
CA LEU A 131 24.45 8.28 -3.35
C LEU A 131 24.78 6.78 -3.36
N PRO A 132 24.34 6.02 -2.34
CA PRO A 132 24.55 4.57 -2.32
C PRO A 132 23.60 3.84 -3.30
N GLU A 133 22.45 4.44 -3.60
CA GLU A 133 21.47 3.91 -4.54
C GLU A 133 20.51 5.01 -5.03
N LEU A 134 19.83 4.71 -6.14
CA LEU A 134 18.71 5.48 -6.65
C LEU A 134 17.47 4.59 -6.70
N ILE A 135 16.38 5.09 -6.14
CA ILE A 135 15.07 4.46 -6.19
C ILE A 135 14.15 5.37 -6.99
N GLY A 136 13.39 4.80 -7.92
CA GLY A 136 12.41 5.54 -8.69
C GLY A 136 11.32 4.67 -9.27
N GLU A 137 10.30 5.33 -9.79
CA GLU A 137 9.21 4.67 -10.51
C GLU A 137 9.25 5.06 -11.98
N ARG A 138 8.89 4.13 -12.86
CA ARG A 138 8.81 4.34 -14.31
C ARG A 138 7.56 3.70 -14.88
N ALA A 139 6.97 4.35 -15.87
CA ALA A 139 5.95 3.73 -16.69
C ALA A 139 6.60 2.73 -17.65
N THR A 140 6.03 1.53 -17.73
CA THR A 140 6.44 0.49 -18.68
C THR A 140 5.21 -0.04 -19.42
N PRO A 141 5.37 -0.75 -20.55
CA PRO A 141 4.24 -1.35 -21.27
C PRO A 141 3.38 -2.29 -20.41
N SER A 142 3.96 -2.91 -19.38
CA SER A 142 3.27 -3.80 -18.43
C SER A 142 2.72 -3.08 -17.19
N GLY A 143 2.78 -1.74 -17.15
CA GLY A 143 2.34 -0.91 -16.04
C GLY A 143 3.48 -0.19 -15.31
N PRO A 144 3.19 0.46 -14.17
CA PRO A 144 4.23 1.09 -13.36
C PRO A 144 5.21 0.04 -12.83
N SER A 145 6.50 0.36 -12.88
CA SER A 145 7.58 -0.45 -12.33
C SER A 145 8.45 0.41 -11.43
N LEU A 146 8.72 -0.10 -10.23
CA LEU A 146 9.71 0.46 -9.34
C LEU A 146 11.08 -0.08 -9.75
N TYR A 147 12.09 0.77 -9.76
CA TYR A 147 13.48 0.36 -9.93
C TYR A 147 14.34 0.79 -8.75
N ILE A 148 15.34 -0.04 -8.46
CA ILE A 148 16.46 0.31 -7.59
C ILE A 148 17.73 0.14 -8.41
N ALA A 149 18.59 1.14 -8.36
CA ALA A 149 19.88 1.15 -9.03
C ALA A 149 21.00 1.41 -8.03
N ARG A 150 21.97 0.51 -7.93
CA ARG A 150 23.19 0.71 -7.14
C ARG A 150 24.40 0.93 -8.05
N PRO A 151 25.29 1.89 -7.74
CA PRO A 151 26.42 2.19 -8.60
C PRO A 151 27.37 0.99 -8.68
N THR A 152 27.90 0.74 -9.88
CA THR A 152 29.01 -0.18 -10.08
C THR A 152 30.28 0.67 -10.22
N ARG A 153 31.05 0.74 -9.13
CA ARG A 153 32.33 1.46 -9.06
C ARG A 153 33.50 0.52 -9.28
N ILE A 154 34.52 1.01 -9.97
CA ILE A 154 35.79 0.27 -10.14
C ILE A 154 36.70 0.56 -8.96
N ASP A 155 36.45 -0.10 -7.82
CA ASP A 155 37.19 0.17 -6.58
C ASP A 155 38.50 -0.62 -6.44
N SER A 156 38.78 -1.56 -7.35
CA SER A 156 39.96 -2.42 -7.30
C SER A 156 40.75 -2.40 -8.61
N ALA A 157 42.08 -2.32 -8.50
CA ALA A 157 43.00 -2.46 -9.62
C ALA A 157 42.90 -3.84 -10.30
N ALA A 158 42.38 -4.87 -9.61
CA ALA A 158 42.16 -6.19 -10.19
C ALA A 158 41.18 -6.14 -11.38
N CYS A 159 40.22 -5.22 -11.37
CA CYS A 159 39.31 -5.01 -12.51
C CYS A 159 40.09 -4.60 -13.78
N LEU A 160 41.19 -3.86 -13.62
CA LEU A 160 41.99 -3.34 -14.71
C LEU A 160 42.89 -4.39 -15.35
N GLU A 161 43.05 -5.58 -14.75
CA GLU A 161 43.71 -6.71 -15.39
C GLU A 161 42.97 -7.15 -16.66
N CYS A 162 41.64 -6.99 -16.69
CA CYS A 162 40.81 -7.32 -17.84
C CYS A 162 40.28 -6.10 -18.58
N HIS A 163 40.12 -4.96 -17.90
CA HIS A 163 39.38 -3.81 -18.43
C HIS A 163 40.23 -2.54 -18.65
N SER A 164 41.56 -2.62 -18.51
CA SER A 164 42.45 -1.49 -18.83
C SER A 164 42.56 -1.29 -20.35
N THR A 165 43.40 -2.08 -21.03
CA THR A 165 43.59 -2.02 -22.48
C THR A 165 43.34 -3.38 -23.10
N PRO A 166 42.91 -3.45 -24.38
CA PRO A 166 42.76 -4.74 -25.06
C PRO A 166 44.04 -5.57 -25.04
N SER A 167 45.22 -4.96 -25.12
CA SER A 167 46.50 -5.68 -25.08
C SER A 167 46.84 -6.32 -23.72
N ALA A 168 46.30 -5.78 -22.62
CA ALA A 168 46.53 -6.30 -21.28
C ALA A 168 45.55 -7.43 -20.91
N ALA A 169 44.39 -7.46 -21.56
CA ALA A 169 43.32 -8.38 -21.23
C ALA A 169 43.62 -9.84 -21.66
N PRO A 170 43.00 -10.83 -21.00
CA PRO A 170 43.12 -12.23 -21.40
C PRO A 170 42.70 -12.43 -22.86
N ARG A 171 43.54 -13.11 -23.66
CA ARG A 171 43.26 -13.40 -25.08
C ARG A 171 41.90 -14.07 -25.27
N THR A 172 41.55 -15.00 -24.37
CA THR A 172 40.27 -15.72 -24.41
C THR A 172 39.05 -14.80 -24.28
N MET A 173 39.17 -13.68 -23.56
CA MET A 173 38.12 -12.67 -23.44
C MET A 173 37.99 -11.85 -24.73
N ILE A 174 39.11 -11.47 -25.33
CA ILE A 174 39.16 -10.75 -26.62
C ILE A 174 38.61 -11.65 -27.75
N ASP A 175 39.01 -12.93 -27.78
CA ASP A 175 38.53 -13.88 -28.78
C ASP A 175 37.01 -14.04 -28.74
N LYS A 176 36.41 -13.88 -27.55
CA LYS A 176 34.96 -14.01 -27.36
C LYS A 176 34.19 -12.72 -27.62
N TYR A 177 34.65 -11.59 -27.09
CA TYR A 177 33.88 -10.32 -27.09
C TYR A 177 34.45 -9.24 -28.00
N GLY A 178 35.64 -9.45 -28.55
CA GLY A 178 36.38 -8.48 -29.34
C GLY A 178 37.04 -7.40 -28.49
N PRO A 179 37.88 -6.55 -29.12
CA PRO A 179 38.63 -5.49 -28.44
C PRO A 179 37.88 -4.15 -28.36
N ALA A 180 36.64 -4.08 -28.86
CA ALA A 180 35.98 -2.80 -29.14
C ALA A 180 35.29 -2.14 -27.92
N ASN A 181 34.94 -2.91 -26.90
CA ASN A 181 34.12 -2.43 -25.77
C ASN A 181 34.47 -3.16 -24.47
N GLY A 182 34.26 -2.49 -23.34
CA GLY A 182 34.59 -2.99 -22.01
C GLY A 182 36.05 -2.77 -21.64
N PHE A 183 36.67 -1.71 -22.15
CA PHE A 183 38.05 -1.31 -21.88
C PHE A 183 38.13 0.17 -21.49
N ASN A 184 39.32 0.61 -21.11
CA ASN A 184 39.62 1.96 -20.65
C ASN A 184 38.77 2.38 -19.45
N TRP A 185 38.43 1.42 -18.59
CA TRP A 185 37.67 1.72 -17.38
C TRP A 185 38.55 2.50 -16.39
N PRO A 186 38.10 3.68 -15.93
CA PRO A 186 38.83 4.45 -14.93
C PRO A 186 38.67 3.83 -13.52
N LEU A 187 39.76 3.87 -12.75
CA LEU A 187 39.76 3.46 -11.34
C LEU A 187 38.99 4.50 -10.50
N HIS A 188 38.21 4.03 -9.52
CA HIS A 188 37.37 4.82 -8.61
C HIS A 188 36.19 5.56 -9.26
N GLU A 189 35.84 5.23 -10.50
CA GLU A 189 34.69 5.81 -11.18
C GLU A 189 33.50 4.84 -11.22
N THR A 190 32.30 5.43 -11.20
CA THR A 190 31.04 4.72 -11.49
C THR A 190 30.89 4.60 -13.00
N ILE A 191 30.96 3.37 -13.52
CA ILE A 191 30.88 3.08 -14.96
C ILE A 191 29.54 2.44 -15.38
N GLY A 192 28.71 2.12 -14.38
CA GLY A 192 27.45 1.42 -14.55
C GLY A 192 26.64 1.35 -13.26
N ALA A 193 25.58 0.56 -13.29
CA ALA A 193 24.72 0.32 -12.15
C ALA A 193 24.11 -1.08 -12.20
N GLN A 194 23.98 -1.70 -11.02
CA GLN A 194 23.11 -2.85 -10.82
C GLN A 194 21.68 -2.37 -10.73
N VAL A 195 20.87 -2.70 -11.73
CA VAL A 195 19.49 -2.23 -11.88
C VAL A 195 18.54 -3.40 -11.65
N VAL A 196 17.71 -3.31 -10.61
CA VAL A 196 16.56 -4.19 -10.40
C VAL A 196 15.30 -3.42 -10.76
N SER A 197 14.38 -4.08 -11.46
CA SER A 197 13.05 -3.56 -11.73
C SER A 197 12.00 -4.56 -11.28
N VAL A 198 11.00 -4.05 -10.56
CA VAL A 198 9.91 -4.84 -10.00
C VAL A 198 8.57 -4.21 -10.43
N PRO A 199 7.58 -4.99 -10.89
CA PRO A 199 6.28 -4.47 -11.27
C PRO A 199 5.47 -4.04 -10.04
N MET A 200 4.89 -2.85 -10.08
CA MET A 200 4.05 -2.32 -9.00
C MET A 200 2.58 -2.78 -9.09
N SER A 201 2.17 -3.38 -10.21
CA SER A 201 0.78 -3.78 -10.47
C SER A 201 0.25 -4.78 -9.45
N LEU A 202 1.06 -5.76 -9.04
CA LEU A 202 0.68 -6.77 -8.05
C LEU A 202 0.56 -6.18 -6.63
N PRO A 203 1.58 -5.49 -6.07
CA PRO A 203 1.46 -4.87 -4.75
C PRO A 203 0.33 -3.83 -4.66
N LEU A 204 0.17 -2.99 -5.68
CA LEU A 204 -0.93 -2.01 -5.73
C LEU A 204 -2.29 -2.70 -5.85
N GLY A 205 -2.40 -3.77 -6.65
CA GLY A 205 -3.62 -4.56 -6.75
C GLY A 205 -4.02 -5.20 -5.43
N GLN A 206 -3.04 -5.71 -4.67
CA GLN A 206 -3.27 -6.23 -3.31
C GLN A 206 -3.72 -5.13 -2.36
N ALA A 207 -3.06 -3.97 -2.37
CA ALA A 207 -3.46 -2.81 -1.57
C ALA A 207 -4.92 -2.40 -1.84
N HIS A 208 -5.33 -2.33 -3.12
CA HIS A 208 -6.71 -2.03 -3.50
C HIS A 208 -7.71 -3.09 -3.03
N SER A 209 -7.34 -4.38 -3.12
CA SER A 209 -8.21 -5.47 -2.66
C SER A 209 -8.42 -5.44 -1.14
N VAL A 210 -7.34 -5.23 -0.39
CA VAL A 210 -7.38 -5.07 1.08
C VAL A 210 -8.19 -3.85 1.46
N TRP A 211 -7.95 -2.71 0.82
CA TRP A 211 -8.72 -1.48 1.04
C TRP A 211 -10.22 -1.70 0.81
N ARG A 212 -10.59 -2.32 -0.31
CA ARG A 212 -12.01 -2.59 -0.64
C ARG A 212 -12.65 -3.50 0.40
N THR A 213 -11.95 -4.55 0.81
CA THR A 213 -12.45 -5.50 1.82
C THR A 213 -12.65 -4.80 3.15
N PHE A 214 -11.66 -4.01 3.58
CA PHE A 214 -11.73 -3.22 4.81
C PHE A 214 -12.89 -2.21 4.78
N MET A 215 -13.07 -1.48 3.68
CA MET A 215 -14.17 -0.52 3.52
C MET A 215 -15.54 -1.20 3.48
N LEU A 216 -15.67 -2.36 2.84
CA LEU A 216 -16.92 -3.13 2.84
C LEU A 216 -17.26 -3.66 4.23
N SER A 217 -16.28 -4.21 4.95
CA SER A 217 -16.47 -4.66 6.33
C SER A 217 -16.85 -3.49 7.25
N PHE A 218 -16.21 -2.33 7.07
CA PHE A 218 -16.52 -1.14 7.85
C PHE A 218 -17.93 -0.60 7.57
N ALA A 219 -18.34 -0.59 6.29
CA ALA A 219 -19.71 -0.24 5.90
C ALA A 219 -20.74 -1.22 6.46
N ALA A 220 -20.44 -2.52 6.48
CA ALA A 220 -21.32 -3.54 7.04
C ALA A 220 -21.52 -3.36 8.55
N VAL A 221 -20.42 -3.16 9.31
CA VAL A 221 -20.47 -2.88 10.75
C VAL A 221 -21.31 -1.64 11.02
N PHE A 222 -21.12 -0.58 10.23
CA PHE A 222 -21.94 0.62 10.35
C PHE A 222 -23.42 0.35 10.08
N GLY A 223 -23.75 -0.39 9.03
CA GLY A 223 -25.12 -0.79 8.74
C GLY A 223 -25.77 -1.49 9.94
N CYS A 224 -25.05 -2.42 10.57
CA CYS A 224 -25.51 -3.09 11.79
C CYS A 224 -25.73 -2.11 12.96
N VAL A 225 -24.81 -1.19 13.20
CA VAL A 225 -24.94 -0.17 14.27
C VAL A 225 -26.13 0.76 13.99
N LEU A 226 -26.31 1.20 12.75
CA LEU A 226 -27.42 2.06 12.36
C LEU A 226 -28.77 1.38 12.59
N ILE A 227 -28.89 0.09 12.23
CA ILE A 227 -30.08 -0.71 12.48
C ILE A 227 -30.32 -0.84 13.98
N ALA A 228 -29.29 -1.21 14.76
CA ALA A 228 -29.40 -1.38 16.21
C ALA A 228 -29.85 -0.09 16.90
N LEU A 229 -29.25 1.06 16.55
CA LEU A 229 -29.64 2.37 17.07
C LEU A 229 -31.08 2.74 16.69
N ASN A 230 -31.49 2.48 15.44
CA ASN A 230 -32.86 2.74 15.01
C ASN A 230 -33.87 1.89 15.77
N LEU A 231 -33.59 0.60 15.98
CA LEU A 231 -34.43 -0.29 16.79
C LEU A 231 -34.50 0.21 18.23
N MET A 232 -33.36 0.56 18.84
CA MET A 232 -33.28 1.08 20.20
C MET A 232 -34.12 2.36 20.36
N VAL A 233 -33.93 3.37 19.49
CA VAL A 233 -34.70 4.62 19.52
C VAL A 233 -36.18 4.39 19.23
N HIS A 234 -36.52 3.45 18.35
CA HIS A 234 -37.90 3.11 18.05
C HIS A 234 -38.60 2.52 19.29
N PHE A 235 -38.01 1.51 19.92
CA PHE A 235 -38.64 0.79 21.03
C PHE A 235 -38.58 1.56 22.36
N LEU A 236 -37.45 2.18 22.68
CA LEU A 236 -37.28 2.86 23.97
C LEU A 236 -37.93 4.24 24.00
N VAL A 237 -37.86 4.99 22.89
CA VAL A 237 -38.25 6.41 22.87
C VAL A 237 -39.50 6.64 22.03
N THR A 238 -39.42 6.36 20.72
CA THR A 238 -40.44 6.81 19.75
C THR A 238 -41.79 6.15 19.99
N LYS A 239 -41.83 4.83 20.27
CA LYS A 239 -43.06 4.10 20.53
C LYS A 239 -43.74 4.59 21.82
N ARG A 240 -42.97 4.82 22.89
CA ARG A 240 -43.51 5.26 24.18
C ARG A 240 -43.99 6.70 24.14
N LEU A 241 -43.26 7.61 23.48
CA LEU A 241 -43.70 8.99 23.27
C LEU A 241 -44.96 9.08 22.41
N LYS A 242 -45.07 8.28 21.33
CA LYS A 242 -46.29 8.23 20.51
C LYS A 242 -47.50 7.76 21.31
N ALA A 243 -47.33 6.78 22.19
CA ALA A 243 -48.41 6.33 23.08
C ALA A 243 -48.84 7.43 24.06
N LEU A 244 -47.88 8.11 24.69
CA LEU A 244 -48.15 9.23 25.59
C LEU A 244 -48.85 10.39 24.88
N SER A 245 -48.37 10.75 23.68
CA SER A 245 -48.95 11.81 22.86
C SER A 245 -50.39 11.49 22.44
N ARG A 246 -50.71 10.25 22.05
CA ARG A 246 -52.08 9.84 21.72
C ARG A 246 -53.02 9.92 22.93
N ALA A 247 -52.56 9.45 24.09
CA ALA A 247 -53.35 9.51 25.32
C ALA A 247 -53.64 10.97 25.74
N ALA A 248 -52.69 11.88 25.56
CA ALA A 248 -52.90 13.30 25.79
C ALA A 248 -53.90 13.92 24.80
N ASP A 249 -53.83 13.54 23.52
CA ASP A 249 -54.74 14.00 22.47
C ASP A 249 -56.18 13.54 22.74
N GLU A 250 -56.37 12.28 23.15
CA GLU A 250 -57.67 11.74 23.56
C GLU A 250 -58.24 12.46 24.79
N ALA A 251 -57.40 12.74 25.79
CA ALA A 251 -57.80 13.50 26.97
C ALA A 251 -58.22 14.94 26.60
N SER A 252 -57.50 15.58 25.67
CA SER A 252 -57.83 16.93 25.19
C SER A 252 -59.16 16.99 24.42
N LEU A 253 -59.58 15.89 23.80
CA LEU A 253 -60.85 15.77 23.08
C LEU A 253 -62.02 15.38 24.01
N GLY A 254 -61.83 15.42 25.33
CA GLY A 254 -62.86 15.13 26.33
C GLY A 254 -63.08 13.64 26.62
N LYS A 255 -62.25 12.74 26.06
CA LYS A 255 -62.32 11.28 26.35
C LYS A 255 -61.52 10.93 27.60
N LEU A 256 -61.83 11.61 28.70
CA LEU A 256 -61.02 11.56 29.92
C LEU A 256 -61.09 10.19 30.63
N ASP A 257 -62.16 9.41 30.45
CA ASP A 257 -62.30 8.09 31.09
C ASP A 257 -61.48 6.99 30.39
N THR A 258 -61.25 7.11 29.08
CA THR A 258 -60.52 6.09 28.31
C THR A 258 -59.03 6.37 28.18
N ALA A 259 -58.60 7.62 28.34
CA ALA A 259 -57.20 8.01 28.23
C ALA A 259 -56.37 7.42 29.40
N SER A 260 -55.47 6.50 29.08
CA SER A 260 -54.61 5.79 30.05
C SER A 260 -53.14 6.13 29.81
N PHE A 261 -52.49 6.77 30.79
CA PHE A 261 -51.05 7.04 30.75
C PHE A 261 -50.31 5.88 31.44
N SER A 262 -49.66 5.02 30.66
CA SER A 262 -48.87 3.91 31.20
C SER A 262 -47.65 4.42 31.97
N THR A 263 -47.64 4.24 33.29
CA THR A 263 -46.56 4.65 34.21
C THR A 263 -45.50 3.58 34.42
N ARG A 264 -45.52 2.50 33.63
CA ARG A 264 -44.61 1.37 33.81
C ARG A 264 -43.19 1.75 33.40
N GLY A 265 -42.24 1.71 34.34
CA GLY A 265 -40.82 2.01 34.13
C GLY A 265 -40.24 2.94 35.20
N GLY A 266 -38.93 3.20 35.13
CA GLY A 266 -38.22 4.09 36.05
C GLY A 266 -37.42 5.21 35.36
N ASP A 267 -37.72 5.48 34.09
CA ASP A 267 -37.05 6.48 33.26
C ASP A 267 -37.84 7.79 33.15
N GLU A 268 -37.26 8.78 32.48
CA GLU A 268 -37.82 10.12 32.32
C GLU A 268 -39.20 10.08 31.64
N ILE A 269 -39.42 9.15 30.71
CA ILE A 269 -40.72 8.98 30.03
C ILE A 269 -41.77 8.45 31.02
N ALA A 270 -41.42 7.54 31.92
CA ALA A 270 -42.33 7.07 32.97
C ALA A 270 -42.67 8.19 33.96
N SER A 271 -41.66 8.97 34.40
CA SER A 271 -41.86 10.14 35.27
C SER A 271 -42.80 11.18 34.63
N LEU A 272 -42.66 11.41 33.32
CA LEU A 272 -43.55 12.28 32.56
C LEU A 272 -44.98 11.71 32.50
N ALA A 273 -45.13 10.41 32.25
CA ALA A 273 -46.45 9.75 32.24
C ALA A 273 -47.18 9.88 33.58
N VAL A 274 -46.46 9.77 34.70
CA VAL A 274 -47.02 9.99 36.05
C VAL A 274 -47.54 11.42 36.22
N SER A 275 -46.76 12.41 35.77
CA SER A 275 -47.12 13.82 35.86
C SER A 275 -48.36 14.15 35.01
N PHE A 276 -48.43 13.63 33.79
CA PHE A 276 -49.62 13.76 32.93
C PHE A 276 -50.85 13.09 33.53
N ASN A 277 -50.70 11.93 34.17
CA ASN A 277 -51.81 11.26 34.81
C ASN A 277 -52.39 12.08 35.98
N ARG A 278 -51.53 12.69 36.80
CA ARG A 278 -51.97 13.60 37.88
C ARG A 278 -52.72 14.80 37.32
N MET A 279 -52.21 15.40 36.25
CA MET A 279 -52.87 16.52 35.56
C MET A 279 -54.26 16.12 35.05
N LYS A 280 -54.39 14.93 34.44
CA LYS A 280 -55.69 14.39 34.00
C LYS A 280 -56.67 14.29 35.17
N THR A 281 -56.24 13.71 36.30
CA THR A 281 -57.09 13.57 37.49
C THR A 281 -57.54 14.91 38.04
N SER A 282 -56.65 15.90 38.14
CA SER A 282 -57.01 17.25 38.58
C SER A 282 -58.01 17.93 37.64
N LEU A 283 -57.86 17.74 36.33
CA LEU A 283 -58.78 18.29 35.33
C LEU A 283 -60.18 17.65 35.43
N VAL A 284 -60.25 16.33 35.57
CA VAL A 284 -61.51 15.59 35.76
C VAL A 284 -62.25 16.09 37.00
N GLU A 285 -61.55 16.25 38.14
CA GLU A 285 -62.17 16.71 39.37
C GLU A 285 -62.67 18.16 39.25
N ALA A 286 -61.90 19.03 38.57
CA ALA A 286 -62.30 20.41 38.32
C ALA A 286 -63.56 20.51 37.42
N LEU A 287 -63.64 19.70 36.36
CA LEU A 287 -64.82 19.63 35.50
C LEU A 287 -66.05 19.15 36.28
N ARG A 288 -65.89 18.15 37.15
CA ARG A 288 -66.96 17.63 38.02
C ARG A 288 -67.47 18.69 39.00
N MET A 289 -66.58 19.52 39.54
CA MET A 289 -66.94 20.63 40.44
C MET A 289 -67.72 21.75 39.73
N LEU A 290 -67.53 21.91 38.42
CA LEU A 290 -68.23 22.91 37.60
C LEU A 290 -69.62 22.45 37.10
N GLY A 291 -70.06 21.25 37.47
CA GLY A 291 -71.42 20.76 37.20
C GLY A 291 -71.68 20.27 35.78
N ALA A 292 -70.63 19.84 35.07
CA ALA A 292 -70.72 19.05 33.85
C ALA A 292 -70.61 17.55 34.15
#